data_AF-A0A7S1AI55-F1
#
_entry.id   AF-A0A7S1AI55-F1
#
_cell.length_a   1.000
_cell.length_b   1.000
_cell.length_c   1.000
_cell.angle_alpha   90.00
_cell.angle_beta   90.00
_cell.angle_gamma   90.00
#
_symmetry.space_group_name_H-M   'P 1'
#
loop_
_entity.id
_entity.type
_entity.pdbx_description
1 polymer ?
#
loop_
_entity_poly.entity_id
_entity_poly.type
_entity_poly.pdbx_seq_one_letter_code
_entity_poly.pdbx_strand_id
1 'polypeptide(L)'
;VSQKSEDGQQQAEDLDDKKDAPSTKSLVPTTFTDMFIFNSAVMGVTASLWMLEVLACFDGMVQNASNPVRLAEECDILALRMSKVTQDKVNLTEFKGCMMASLR
;
A
#
# COMPACT_ATOMS: atom_id res chain seq x y z
N VAL A 1 -35.72 -9.56 56.24
CA VAL A 1 -36.20 -8.17 56.08
C VAL A 1 -35.12 -7.26 56.66
N SER A 2 -34.70 -6.28 55.84
CA SER A 2 -33.90 -5.06 56.13
C SER A 2 -32.44 -5.26 56.58
N GLN A 3 -31.42 -4.94 55.76
CA GLN A 3 -30.90 -3.63 55.28
C GLN A 3 -30.46 -2.64 56.38
N LYS A 4 -29.15 -2.34 56.41
CA LYS A 4 -28.48 -1.06 56.74
C LYS A 4 -26.99 -1.23 56.40
N SER A 5 -26.42 -0.75 55.28
CA SER A 5 -26.13 0.63 54.86
C SER A 5 -25.14 1.34 55.78
N GLU A 6 -23.86 1.30 55.44
CA GLU A 6 -22.88 2.35 55.77
C GLU A 6 -21.99 2.56 54.54
N ASP A 7 -22.27 3.67 53.84
CA ASP A 7 -21.53 4.20 52.71
C ASP A 7 -21.12 5.62 53.12
N GLY A 8 -19.83 5.93 53.06
CA GLY A 8 -19.28 7.18 53.57
C GLY A 8 -17.84 7.44 53.11
N GLN A 9 -17.74 8.12 51.96
CA GLN A 9 -16.70 9.06 51.46
C GLN A 9 -15.22 8.58 51.46
N GLN A 10 -14.39 8.79 50.42
CA GLN A 10 -14.09 10.05 49.74
C GLN A 10 -13.25 9.80 48.46
N GLN A 11 -13.65 10.42 47.34
CA GLN A 11 -12.87 11.21 46.36
C GLN A 11 -11.45 10.77 45.90
N ALA A 12 -11.33 10.41 44.62
CA ALA A 12 -10.19 10.65 43.71
C ALA A 12 -10.64 10.19 42.31
N GLU A 13 -10.31 10.75 41.16
CA GLU A 13 -9.59 11.93 40.71
C GLU A 13 -10.05 12.05 39.24
N ASP A 14 -10.31 13.27 38.80
CA ASP A 14 -10.60 13.59 37.41
C ASP A 14 -9.35 13.29 36.58
N LEU A 15 -9.38 12.16 35.85
CA LEU A 15 -8.43 11.88 34.79
C LEU A 15 -9.24 11.79 33.50
N ASP A 16 -9.39 12.96 32.87
CA ASP A 16 -9.60 13.13 31.45
C ASP A 16 -8.42 12.45 30.72
N ASP A 17 -8.44 11.11 30.67
CA ASP A 17 -7.61 10.32 29.78
C ASP A 17 -8.22 10.47 28.39
N LYS A 18 -8.11 11.68 27.85
CA LYS A 18 -7.94 11.89 26.42
C LYS A 18 -6.66 11.15 26.06
N LYS A 19 -6.82 9.83 25.88
CA LYS A 19 -5.92 9.03 25.09
C LYS A 19 -5.84 9.75 23.77
N ASP A 20 -4.76 10.50 23.59
CA ASP A 20 -4.31 11.00 22.31
C ASP A 20 -4.37 9.81 21.38
N ALA A 21 -5.47 9.68 20.63
CA ALA A 21 -5.54 8.81 19.49
C ALA A 21 -4.28 9.19 18.72
N PRO A 22 -3.32 8.27 18.52
CA PRO A 22 -2.06 8.62 17.89
C PRO A 22 -2.48 9.27 16.59
N SER A 23 -2.29 10.60 16.54
CA SER A 23 -2.71 11.41 15.40
C SER A 23 -2.16 10.64 14.23
N THR A 24 -3.06 10.10 13.42
CA THR A 24 -2.72 9.32 12.23
C THR A 24 -2.05 10.32 11.33
N LYS A 25 -0.77 10.58 11.60
CA LYS A 25 0.18 11.17 10.68
C LYS A 25 -0.04 10.29 9.48
N SER A 26 -0.78 10.81 8.50
CA SER A 26 -1.07 10.13 7.25
C SER A 26 0.25 9.50 6.87
N LEU A 27 0.31 8.17 6.95
CA LEU A 27 1.56 7.44 6.94
C LEU A 27 1.97 7.35 5.48
N VAL A 28 2.18 8.51 4.85
CA VAL A 28 2.41 8.67 3.43
C VAL A 28 3.60 7.79 3.09
N PRO A 29 3.39 6.71 2.31
CA PRO A 29 4.49 5.81 2.00
C PRO A 29 5.70 6.53 1.39
N THR A 30 6.90 6.12 1.77
CA THR A 30 8.14 6.75 1.32
C THR A 30 8.82 5.99 0.19
N THR A 31 8.51 4.70 0.03
CA THR A 31 9.02 3.89 -1.09
C THR A 31 8.10 4.01 -2.30
N PHE A 32 8.67 3.82 -3.49
CA PHE A 32 7.89 3.83 -4.74
C PHE A 32 6.84 2.71 -4.76
N THR A 33 7.21 1.51 -4.35
CA THR A 33 6.31 0.35 -4.30
C THR A 33 5.13 0.58 -3.35
N ASP A 34 5.39 1.09 -2.14
CA ASP A 34 4.33 1.34 -1.18
C ASP A 34 3.44 2.52 -1.61
N MET A 35 4.01 3.55 -2.25
CA MET A 35 3.25 4.64 -2.88
C MET A 35 2.36 4.12 -4.01
N PHE A 36 2.86 3.20 -4.83
CA PHE A 36 2.07 2.57 -5.89
C PHE A 36 0.89 1.79 -5.33
N ILE A 37 1.14 0.94 -4.32
CA ILE A 37 0.08 0.14 -3.69
C ILE A 37 -0.98 1.09 -3.09
N PHE A 38 -0.55 2.14 -2.39
CA PHE A 38 -1.45 3.17 -1.87
C PHE A 38 -2.27 3.84 -2.99
N ASN A 39 -1.62 4.29 -4.06
CA ASN A 39 -2.29 4.98 -5.17
C ASN A 39 -3.25 4.06 -5.93
N SER A 40 -2.91 2.78 -6.13
CA SER A 40 -3.81 1.79 -6.73
C SER A 40 -5.06 1.60 -5.88
N ALA A 41 -4.91 1.47 -4.55
CA ALA A 41 -6.02 1.34 -3.63
C ALA A 41 -6.92 2.59 -3.64
N VAL A 42 -6.33 3.79 -3.70
CA VAL A 42 -7.07 5.06 -3.82
C VAL A 42 -7.85 5.16 -5.13
N MET A 43 -7.29 4.66 -6.24
CA MET A 43 -7.97 4.62 -7.54
C MET A 43 -9.04 3.52 -7.65
N GLY A 44 -9.28 2.75 -6.58
CA GLY A 44 -10.23 1.63 -6.58
C GLY A 44 -9.73 0.41 -7.36
N VAL A 45 -8.44 0.38 -7.68
CA VAL A 45 -7.77 -0.72 -8.36
C VAL A 45 -7.05 -1.53 -7.29
N THR A 46 -7.58 -2.70 -6.93
CA THR A 46 -6.83 -3.62 -6.07
C THR A 46 -5.54 -4.00 -6.81
N ALA A 47 -4.38 -3.81 -6.17
CA ALA A 47 -3.09 -4.18 -6.73
C ALA A 47 -3.08 -5.68 -7.07
N SER A 48 -3.46 -5.99 -8.30
CA SER A 48 -3.49 -7.36 -8.81
C SER A 48 -2.09 -7.93 -8.83
N LEU A 49 -1.98 -9.25 -8.70
CA LEU A 49 -0.67 -9.92 -8.65
C LEU A 49 0.20 -9.58 -9.86
N TRP A 50 -0.40 -9.43 -11.05
CA TRP A 50 0.33 -9.04 -12.25
C TRP A 50 0.96 -7.64 -12.15
N MET A 51 0.31 -6.67 -11.48
CA MET A 51 0.89 -5.33 -11.29
C MET A 51 2.11 -5.37 -10.38
N LEU A 52 2.09 -6.24 -9.36
CA LEU A 52 3.23 -6.45 -8.46
C LEU A 52 4.40 -7.11 -9.20
N GLU A 53 4.14 -8.05 -10.11
CA GLU A 53 5.18 -8.61 -10.98
C GLU A 53 5.81 -7.56 -11.89
N VAL A 54 5.00 -6.64 -12.46
CA VAL A 54 5.51 -5.51 -13.24
C VAL A 54 6.42 -4.63 -12.38
N LEU A 55 5.98 -4.23 -11.18
CA LEU A 55 6.81 -3.43 -10.26
C LEU A 55 8.14 -4.12 -9.91
N ALA A 56 8.11 -5.43 -9.69
CA ALA A 56 9.30 -6.20 -9.32
C ALA A 56 10.35 -6.26 -10.46
N CYS A 57 9.92 -6.21 -11.72
CA CYS A 57 10.81 -6.14 -12.89
C CYS A 57 11.14 -4.70 -13.31
N PHE A 58 10.37 -3.72 -12.86
CA PHE A 58 10.45 -2.35 -13.37
C PHE A 58 11.81 -1.68 -13.16
N ASP A 59 12.45 -1.90 -12.00
CA ASP A 59 13.78 -1.37 -11.71
C ASP A 59 14.83 -1.87 -12.71
N GLY A 60 14.81 -3.18 -13.02
CA GLY A 60 15.70 -3.78 -14.02
C GLY A 60 15.47 -3.22 -15.43
N MET A 61 14.20 -3.01 -15.81
CA MET A 61 13.86 -2.37 -17.09
C MET A 61 14.37 -0.94 -17.18
N VAL A 62 14.22 -0.14 -16.11
CA VAL A 62 14.65 1.27 -16.08
C VAL A 62 16.18 1.37 -16.12
N GLN A 63 16.90 0.54 -15.36
CA GLN A 63 18.36 0.52 -15.37
C GLN A 63 18.94 0.15 -16.75
N ASN A 64 18.23 -0.68 -17.51
CA ASN A 64 18.64 -1.14 -18.84
C ASN A 64 17.94 -0.40 -19.99
N ALA A 65 17.22 0.70 -19.73
CA ALA A 65 16.39 1.38 -20.72
C ALA A 65 17.18 1.89 -21.96
N SER A 66 18.47 2.17 -21.80
CA SER A 66 19.36 2.59 -22.89
C SER A 66 19.99 1.44 -23.69
N ASN A 67 19.86 0.20 -23.21
CA ASN A 67 20.36 -1.00 -23.87
C ASN A 67 19.19 -1.87 -24.36
N PRO A 68 18.80 -1.77 -25.64
CA PRO A 68 17.60 -2.43 -26.15
C PRO A 68 17.66 -3.97 -26.07
N VAL A 69 18.86 -4.56 -26.12
CA VAL A 69 19.02 -6.02 -25.98
C VAL A 69 18.72 -6.45 -24.55
N ARG A 70 19.31 -5.77 -23.56
CA ARG A 70 19.04 -6.06 -22.14
C ARG A 70 17.60 -5.74 -21.76
N LEU A 71 17.05 -4.64 -22.28
CA LEU A 71 15.65 -4.30 -22.06
C LEU A 71 14.70 -5.37 -22.62
N ALA A 72 15.00 -5.95 -23.78
CA ALA A 72 14.22 -7.05 -24.33
C ALA A 72 14.25 -8.28 -23.42
N GLU A 73 15.42 -8.64 -22.88
CA GLU A 73 15.55 -9.75 -21.91
C GLU A 73 14.69 -9.50 -20.66
N GLU A 74 14.70 -8.28 -20.11
CA GLU A 74 13.85 -7.90 -18.97
C GLU A 74 12.34 -7.97 -19.31
N CYS A 75 11.97 -7.59 -20.54
CA CYS A 75 10.60 -7.72 -21.03
C CYS A 75 10.16 -9.19 -21.16
N ASP A 76 11.05 -10.07 -21.62
CA ASP A 76 10.78 -11.51 -21.75
C ASP A 76 10.59 -12.16 -20.36
N ILE A 77 11.44 -11.80 -19.40
CA ILE A 77 11.30 -12.24 -18.00
C ILE A 77 9.95 -11.77 -17.43
N LEU A 78 9.59 -10.50 -17.65
CA LEU A 78 8.31 -9.96 -17.20
C LEU A 78 7.13 -10.70 -17.85
N ALA A 79 7.16 -10.93 -19.16
CA ALA A 79 6.11 -11.66 -19.88
C ALA A 79 5.91 -13.07 -19.30
N LEU A 80 7.00 -13.78 -19.01
CA LEU A 80 6.96 -15.10 -18.37
C LEU A 80 6.35 -15.03 -16.96
N ARG A 81 6.75 -14.06 -16.13
CA ARG A 81 6.20 -13.88 -14.77
C ARG A 81 4.70 -13.56 -14.82
N MET A 82 4.31 -12.62 -15.68
CA MET A 82 2.91 -12.25 -15.89
C MET A 82 2.08 -13.44 -16.37
N SER A 83 2.59 -14.28 -17.28
CA SER A 83 1.85 -15.44 -17.79
C SER A 83 1.41 -16.43 -16.69
N LYS A 84 2.12 -16.47 -15.56
CA LYS A 84 1.82 -17.37 -14.44
C LYS A 84 0.73 -16.83 -13.50
N VAL A 85 0.60 -15.51 -13.40
CA VAL A 85 -0.28 -14.85 -12.41
C VAL A 85 -1.48 -14.16 -13.05
N THR A 86 -1.44 -13.95 -14.37
CA THR A 86 -2.50 -13.27 -15.10
C THR A 86 -3.64 -14.25 -15.38
N GLN A 87 -4.64 -14.24 -14.50
CA GLN A 87 -5.93 -14.89 -14.76
C GLN A 87 -6.98 -13.90 -15.27
N ASP A 88 -6.76 -12.60 -15.00
CA ASP A 88 -7.67 -11.50 -15.29
C ASP A 88 -7.20 -10.66 -16.49
N LYS A 89 -8.07 -9.77 -16.97
CA LYS A 89 -7.75 -8.83 -18.05
C LYS A 89 -6.64 -7.86 -17.62
N VAL A 90 -5.53 -7.85 -18.35
CA VAL A 90 -4.43 -6.89 -18.14
C VAL A 90 -4.87 -5.50 -18.60
N ASN A 91 -4.75 -4.51 -17.72
CA ASN A 91 -4.98 -3.10 -18.04
C ASN A 91 -3.74 -2.24 -17.74
N LEU A 92 -2.87 -2.11 -18.74
CA LEU A 92 -1.65 -1.32 -18.62
C LEU A 92 -1.92 0.19 -18.48
N THR A 93 -3.10 0.67 -18.88
CA THR A 93 -3.47 2.09 -18.78
C THR A 93 -3.64 2.50 -17.32
N GLU A 94 -4.33 1.69 -16.53
CA GLU A 94 -4.51 1.90 -15.08
C GLU A 94 -3.18 1.79 -14.34
N PHE A 95 -2.38 0.78 -14.68
CA PHE A 95 -1.04 0.64 -14.13
C PHE A 95 -0.20 1.90 -14.38
N LYS A 96 -0.18 2.41 -15.61
CA LYS A 96 0.53 3.65 -15.95
C LYS A 96 0.02 4.83 -15.13
N GLY A 97 -1.29 4.97 -14.95
CA GLY A 97 -1.89 6.03 -14.12
C GLY A 97 -1.39 5.98 -12.67
N CYS A 98 -1.46 4.80 -12.05
CA CYS A 98 -0.99 4.59 -10.67
C CYS A 98 0.53 4.81 -10.56
N MET A 99 1.29 4.32 -11.53
CA MET A 99 2.75 4.47 -11.60
C MET A 99 3.15 5.95 -11.63
N MET A 100 2.54 6.73 -12.53
CA MET A 100 2.84 8.15 -12.66
C MET A 100 2.41 8.95 -11.42
N ALA A 101 1.28 8.61 -10.79
CA ALA A 101 0.84 9.23 -9.55
C ALA A 101 1.77 8.93 -8.35
N SER A 102 2.58 7.88 -8.44
CA SER A 102 3.50 7.43 -7.39
C SER A 102 4.90 8.05 -7.50
N LEU A 103 5.19 8.71 -8.61
CA LEU A 103 6.39 9.50 -8.81
C LEU A 103 6.16 10.89 -8.21
N ARG A 104 7.08 11.33 -7.35
CA ARG A 104 7.09 12.67 -6.76
C ARG A 104 7.96 13.62 -7.56
#